data_AF-X0YCS6-F1
#
_entry.id   AF-X0YCS6-F1
#
_cell.length_a   1.000
_cell.length_b   1.000
_cell.length_c   1.000
_cell.angle_alpha   90.00
_cell.angle_beta   90.00
_cell.angle_gamma   90.00
#
_symmetry.space_group_name_H-M   'P 1'
#
loop_
_entity.id
_entity.type
_entity.pdbx_description
1 polymer ?
#
loop_
_entity_poly.entity_id
_entity_poly.type
_entity_poly.pdbx_seq_one_letter_code
_entity_poly.pdbx_strand_id
1 'polypeptide(L)'
;CCIIGDPTEGALVVSAAKAGINEEFSRLDEIPFESEKMYMATLHEGQEKNIIYVKGSPEGILGMCQNQLTDEGVEPLKGEAILVKADEMAGEALRLLGMACKMVPKGKTSL
;
A
#
# COMPACT_ATOMS: atom_id res chain seq x y z
N CYS A 1 -16.52 -20.56 0.45
CA CYS A 1 -16.53 -19.16 -0.02
C CYS A 1 -15.14 -18.60 0.27
N CYS A 2 -14.19 -18.81 -0.63
CA CYS A 2 -12.82 -18.34 -0.45
C CYS A 2 -12.84 -16.85 -0.75
N ILE A 3 -12.41 -16.01 0.19
CA ILE A 3 -12.06 -14.63 -0.13
C ILE A 3 -10.91 -14.74 -1.11
N ILE A 4 -11.12 -14.31 -2.36
CA ILE A 4 -10.05 -14.20 -3.36
C ILE A 4 -9.30 -12.93 -2.99
N GLY A 5 -8.29 -13.08 -2.14
CA GLY A 5 -7.52 -12.00 -1.55
C GLY A 5 -6.88 -12.45 -0.24
N ASP A 6 -5.79 -11.80 0.18
CA ASP A 6 -5.14 -12.12 1.44
C ASP A 6 -6.10 -11.85 2.61
N PRO A 7 -6.15 -12.72 3.65
CA PRO A 7 -7.07 -12.57 4.77
C PRO A 7 -6.90 -11.22 5.50
N THR A 8 -5.70 -10.65 5.45
CA THR A 8 -5.37 -9.33 5.99
C THR A 8 -6.07 -8.20 5.22
N GLU A 9 -6.25 -8.36 3.92
CA GLU A 9 -6.94 -7.38 3.06
C GLU A 9 -8.44 -7.42 3.31
N GLY A 10 -9.00 -8.62 3.47
CA GLY A 10 -10.39 -8.78 3.88
C GLY A 10 -10.67 -8.13 5.24
N ALA A 11 -9.76 -8.28 6.21
CA ALA A 11 -9.87 -7.62 7.51
C ALA A 11 -9.83 -6.09 7.40
N LEU A 12 -9.00 -5.55 6.50
CA LEU A 12 -8.92 -4.11 6.25
C LEU A 12 -10.22 -3.58 5.62
N VAL A 13 -10.77 -4.27 4.62
CA VAL A 13 -12.04 -3.88 3.97
C VAL A 13 -13.19 -3.89 4.98
N VAL A 14 -13.27 -4.91 5.83
CA VAL A 14 -14.28 -4.98 6.91
C VAL A 14 -14.08 -3.83 7.92
N SER A 15 -12.84 -3.48 8.23
CA SER A 15 -12.55 -2.36 9.15
C SER A 15 -12.93 -1.01 8.55
N ALA A 16 -12.65 -0.79 7.26
CA ALA A 16 -13.08 0.40 6.53
C ALA A 16 -14.61 0.52 6.47
N ALA A 17 -15.31 -0.58 6.18
CA ALA A 17 -16.76 -0.63 6.19
C ALA A 17 -17.34 -0.29 7.58
N LYS A 18 -16.73 -0.80 8.65
CA LYS A 18 -17.10 -0.44 10.04
C LYS A 18 -16.83 1.03 10.37
N ALA A 19 -15.82 1.63 9.75
CA ALA A 19 -15.51 3.06 9.89
C ALA A 19 -16.42 3.96 9.01
N GLY A 20 -17.32 3.38 8.21
CA GLY A 20 -18.21 4.12 7.31
C GLY A 20 -17.53 4.59 6.01
N ILE A 21 -16.32 4.12 5.73
CA ILE A 21 -15.56 4.46 4.53
C ILE A 21 -16.05 3.54 3.39
N ASN A 22 -16.81 4.11 2.45
CA ASN A 22 -17.34 3.42 1.27
C ASN A 22 -16.91 4.11 -0.04
N GLU A 23 -15.83 4.89 -0.01
CA GLU A 23 -15.34 5.57 -1.20
C GLU A 23 -14.69 4.56 -2.15
N GLU A 24 -15.40 4.28 -3.24
CA GLU A 24 -14.86 3.54 -4.37
C GLU A 24 -14.17 4.50 -5.32
N PHE A 25 -12.84 4.42 -5.39
CA PHE A 25 -12.06 5.13 -6.40
C PHE A 25 -12.10 4.36 -7.72
N SER A 26 -12.25 5.09 -8.84
CA SER A 26 -12.18 4.50 -10.17
C SER A 26 -10.79 3.93 -10.42
N ARG A 27 -10.68 2.60 -10.43
CA ARG A 27 -9.44 1.89 -10.75
C ARG A 27 -9.18 1.98 -12.25
N LEU A 28 -8.04 2.55 -12.63
CA LEU A 28 -7.59 2.68 -14.02
C LEU A 28 -6.77 1.47 -14.47
N ASP A 29 -5.89 0.98 -13.59
CA ASP A 29 -4.99 -0.14 -13.90
C ASP A 29 -4.61 -0.88 -12.61
N GLU A 30 -4.19 -2.14 -12.72
CA GLU A 30 -3.69 -2.91 -11.59
C GLU A 30 -2.59 -3.88 -11.98
N ILE A 31 -1.60 -4.00 -11.10
CA ILE A 31 -0.60 -5.06 -11.09
C ILE A 31 -1.00 -6.01 -9.96
N PRO A 32 -1.49 -7.23 -10.29
CA PRO A 32 -1.84 -8.21 -9.27
C PRO A 32 -0.60 -8.61 -8.47
N PHE A 33 -0.82 -9.21 -7.29
CA PHE A 33 0.28 -9.69 -6.47
C PHE A 33 1.10 -10.74 -7.23
N GLU A 34 2.36 -10.43 -7.51
CA GLU A 34 3.34 -11.35 -8.08
C GLU A 34 4.26 -11.84 -6.95
N SER A 35 4.34 -13.15 -6.71
CA SER A 35 5.20 -13.73 -5.66
C SER A 35 6.69 -13.40 -5.84
N GLU A 36 7.15 -13.13 -7.07
CA GLU A 36 8.51 -12.68 -7.34
C GLU A 36 8.77 -11.25 -6.86
N LYS A 37 7.73 -10.40 -6.89
CA LYS A 37 7.80 -8.99 -6.53
C LYS A 37 7.33 -8.71 -5.11
N MET A 38 6.55 -9.62 -4.53
CA MET A 38 5.98 -9.54 -3.18
C MET A 38 5.20 -8.23 -2.93
N TYR A 39 4.63 -7.65 -4.00
CA TYR A 39 3.79 -6.45 -3.93
C TYR A 39 2.64 -6.52 -4.95
N MET A 40 1.59 -5.76 -4.66
CA MET A 40 0.45 -5.47 -5.53
C MET A 40 0.35 -3.96 -5.69
N ALA A 41 0.12 -3.47 -6.91
CA ALA A 41 -0.07 -2.05 -7.19
C ALA A 41 -1.41 -1.82 -7.88
N THR A 42 -2.08 -0.71 -7.56
CA THR A 42 -3.33 -0.31 -8.20
C THR A 42 -3.27 1.17 -8.52
N LEU A 43 -3.67 1.55 -9.72
CA LEU A 43 -3.77 2.94 -10.17
C LEU A 43 -5.22 3.37 -10.09
N HIS A 44 -5.47 4.50 -9.44
CA HIS A 44 -6.78 5.07 -9.24
C HIS A 44 -6.84 6.48 -9.81
N GLU A 45 -7.96 6.81 -10.43
CA GLU A 45 -8.23 8.16 -10.91
C GLU A 45 -8.56 9.08 -9.72
N GLY A 46 -7.80 10.16 -9.57
CA GLY A 46 -8.10 11.23 -8.62
C GLY A 46 -8.61 12.48 -9.32
N GLN A 47 -9.12 13.43 -8.54
CA GLN A 47 -9.72 14.66 -9.09
C GLN A 47 -8.71 15.49 -9.91
N GLU A 48 -7.54 15.78 -9.33
CA GLU A 48 -6.46 16.57 -9.98
C GLU A 48 -5.27 15.71 -10.47
N LYS A 49 -4.94 14.64 -9.75
CA LYS A 49 -3.83 13.73 -10.04
C LYS A 49 -4.28 12.29 -9.83
N ASN A 50 -3.75 11.37 -10.61
CA ASN A 50 -3.98 9.94 -10.38
C ASN A 50 -3.10 9.46 -9.24
N ILE A 51 -3.55 8.45 -8.52
CA ILE A 51 -2.87 7.93 -7.33
C ILE A 51 -2.59 6.45 -7.55
N ILE A 52 -1.32 6.08 -7.43
CA ILE A 52 -0.90 4.69 -7.39
C ILE A 52 -0.81 4.28 -5.93
N TYR A 53 -1.55 3.25 -5.54
CA TYR A 53 -1.44 2.59 -4.25
C TYR A 53 -0.71 1.27 -4.43
N VAL A 54 0.32 1.05 -3.62
CA VAL A 54 1.09 -0.18 -3.59
C VAL A 54 0.98 -0.77 -2.19
N LYS A 55 0.72 -2.07 -2.11
CA LYS A 55 0.71 -2.85 -0.86
C LYS A 55 1.58 -4.08 -1.05
N GLY A 56 2.34 -4.47 -0.04
CA GLY A 56 3.24 -5.62 -0.15
C GLY A 56 3.99 -5.89 1.14
N SER A 57 5.05 -6.68 1.07
CA SER A 57 5.94 -6.86 2.22
C SER A 57 6.61 -5.54 2.58
N PRO A 58 6.77 -5.20 3.88
CA PRO A 58 7.43 -3.98 4.31
C PRO A 58 8.83 -3.84 3.68
N GLU A 59 9.60 -4.93 3.61
CA GLU A 59 10.91 -4.96 2.95
C GLU A 59 10.85 -4.60 1.45
N GLY A 60 9.90 -5.18 0.72
CA GLY A 60 9.72 -4.92 -0.70
C GLY A 60 9.29 -3.49 -0.98
N ILE A 61 8.39 -2.94 -0.15
CA ILE A 61 7.96 -1.55 -0.26
C ILE A 61 9.10 -0.59 0.09
N LEU A 62 9.86 -0.87 1.16
CA LEU A 62 11.00 -0.05 1.57
C LEU A 62 12.09 -0.01 0.49
N GLY A 63 12.33 -1.11 -0.21
CA GLY A 63 13.25 -1.13 -1.35
C GLY A 63 12.82 -0.28 -2.56
N MET A 64 11.52 0.02 -2.68
CA MET A 64 10.96 0.84 -3.76
C MET A 64 10.72 2.31 -3.36
N CYS A 65 10.73 2.63 -2.07
CA CYS A 65 10.39 3.95 -1.55
C CYS A 65 11.67 4.74 -1.21
N GLN A 66 11.70 6.01 -1.60
CA GLN A 66 12.79 6.93 -1.23
C GLN A 66 12.38 7.90 -0.12
N ASN A 67 11.07 8.09 0.06
CA ASN A 67 10.50 9.03 1.02
C ASN A 67 9.43 8.33 1.88
N GLN A 68 9.23 8.84 3.09
CA GLN A 68 8.13 8.50 3.99
C GLN A 68 7.18 9.69 4.12
N LEU A 69 5.89 9.40 4.33
CA LEU A 69 4.89 10.42 4.65
C LEU A 69 4.78 10.54 6.18
N THR A 70 5.18 11.67 6.73
CA THR A 70 5.02 12.03 8.16
C THR A 70 3.93 13.10 8.30
N ASP A 71 3.53 13.40 9.54
CA ASP A 71 2.56 14.46 9.84
C ASP A 71 3.02 15.84 9.34
N GLU A 72 4.34 16.06 9.33
CA GLU A 72 4.99 17.29 8.85
C GLU A 72 5.19 17.32 7.32
N GLY A 73 4.96 16.20 6.62
CA GLY A 73 5.02 16.11 5.16
C GLY A 73 5.87 14.95 4.64
N VAL A 74 6.42 15.11 3.44
CA VAL A 74 7.24 14.07 2.80
C VAL A 74 8.69 14.25 3.21
N GLU A 75 9.23 13.28 3.96
CA GLU A 75 10.61 13.26 4.44
C GLU A 75 11.40 12.09 3.82
N PRO A 76 12.74 12.16 3.78
CA PRO A 76 13.55 11.02 3.32
C PRO A 76 13.29 9.78 4.18
N LEU A 77 13.16 8.63 3.52
CA LEU A 77 12.85 7.36 4.17
C LEU A 77 13.96 6.95 5.14
N LYS A 78 13.63 6.74 6.41
CA LYS A 78 14.53 6.15 7.40
C LYS A 78 14.37 4.62 7.40
N GLY A 79 14.81 3.98 6.32
CA GLY A 79 14.59 2.55 6.06
C GLY A 79 14.99 1.64 7.23
N GLU A 80 16.15 1.89 7.85
CA GLU A 80 16.63 1.11 9.01
C GLU A 80 15.68 1.18 10.21
N ALA A 81 15.16 2.36 10.55
CA ALA A 81 14.26 2.51 11.70
C ALA A 81 12.91 1.82 11.47
N ILE A 82 12.43 1.79 10.22
CA ILE A 82 11.18 1.12 9.85
C ILE A 82 11.39 -0.40 9.84
N LEU A 83 12.52 -0.89 9.33
CA LEU A 83 12.86 -2.31 9.36
C LEU A 83 12.98 -2.84 10.79
N VAL A 84 13.62 -2.10 11.70
CA VAL A 84 13.71 -2.51 13.10
C VAL A 84 12.32 -2.64 13.73
N LYS A 85 11.44 -1.65 13.55
CA LYS A 85 10.06 -1.73 14.05
C LYS A 85 9.27 -2.87 13.40
N ALA A 86 9.46 -3.09 12.10
CA ALA A 86 8.83 -4.20 11.39
C ALA A 86 9.32 -5.53 11.96
N ASP A 87 10.60 -5.69 12.25
CA ASP A 87 11.16 -6.91 12.86
C ASP A 87 10.61 -7.13 14.28
N GLU A 88 10.52 -6.07 15.10
CA GLU A 88 9.91 -6.14 16.44
C GLU A 88 8.47 -6.64 16.38
N MET A 89 7.65 -6.06 15.49
CA MET A 89 6.26 -6.47 15.31
C MET A 89 6.14 -7.89 14.71
N ALA A 90 7.08 -8.29 13.84
CA ALA A 90 7.14 -9.64 13.30
C ALA A 90 7.46 -10.65 14.41
N GLY A 91 8.31 -10.27 15.36
CA GLY A 91 8.61 -11.03 16.58
C GLY A 91 7.38 -11.28 17.46
N GLU A 92 6.40 -10.38 17.43
CA GLU A 92 5.08 -10.55 18.08
C GLU A 92 4.09 -11.41 17.28
N ALA A 93 4.55 -12.10 16.22
CA ALA A 93 3.75 -12.88 15.29
C ALA A 93 2.65 -12.06 14.57
N LEU A 94 2.83 -10.74 14.46
CA LEU A 94 1.93 -9.89 13.69
C LEU A 94 2.23 -10.02 12.20
N ARG A 95 1.17 -10.07 11.40
CA ARG A 95 1.29 -10.04 9.94
C ARG A 95 1.41 -8.60 9.47
N LEU A 96 2.60 -8.23 9.02
CA LEU A 96 2.90 -6.88 8.54
C LEU A 96 2.55 -6.69 7.08
N LEU A 97 2.06 -5.51 6.75
CA LEU A 97 1.80 -5.08 5.39
C LEU A 97 2.41 -3.68 5.21
N GLY A 98 3.35 -3.57 4.28
CA GLY A 98 3.86 -2.30 3.81
C GLY A 98 2.86 -1.66 2.84
N MET A 99 2.65 -0.36 3.00
CA MET A 99 1.80 0.43 2.10
C MET A 99 2.59 1.65 1.62
N ALA A 100 2.46 1.95 0.33
CA ALA A 100 3.04 3.14 -0.28
C ALA A 100 2.06 3.76 -1.27
N CYS A 101 2.17 5.06 -1.46
CA CYS A 101 1.38 5.79 -2.44
C CYS A 101 2.26 6.71 -3.27
N LYS A 102 1.92 6.87 -4.55
CA LYS A 102 2.58 7.80 -5.46
C LYS A 102 1.56 8.56 -6.28
N MET A 103 1.61 9.89 -6.19
CA MET A 103 0.80 10.76 -7.04
C MET A 103 1.46 10.90 -8.40
N VAL A 104 0.69 10.68 -9.47
CA VAL A 104 1.14 10.80 -10.86
C VAL A 104 0.23 11.76 -11.62
N PRO A 105 0.74 12.45 -12.66
CA PRO A 105 -0.09 13.34 -13.47
C PRO A 105 -1.25 12.57 -14.12
N LYS A 106 -2.41 13.23 -14.27
CA LYS A 106 -3.66 12.64 -14.77
C LYS A 106 -3.54 11.96 -16.14
N GLY A 107 -2.54 12.34 -16.94
CA GLY A 107 -2.24 11.71 -18.22
C GLY A 107 -1.63 10.31 -18.13
N LYS A 108 -1.24 9.84 -16.93
CA LYS A 108 -0.74 8.48 -16.73
C LYS A 108 -1.91 7.55 -16.37
N THR A 109 -2.32 6.75 -17.35
CA THR A 109 -3.44 5.79 -17.26
C THR A 109 -3.01 4.32 -17.23
N SER A 110 -1.70 4.03 -17.28
CA SER A 110 -1.15 2.68 -17.14
C SER A 110 0.06 2.67 -16.23
N LEU A 111 0.26 1.58 -15.46
CA LEU A 111 1.33 1.43 -14.46
C LEU A 111 2.72 1.26 -15.08
#